data_AF-A0A947ANN4-F1
#
_entry.id   AF-A0A947ANN4-F1
#
_cell.length_a   1.000
_cell.length_b   1.000
_cell.length_c   1.000
_cell.angle_alpha   90.00
_cell.angle_beta   90.00
_cell.angle_gamma   90.00
#
_symmetry.space_group_name_H-M   'P 1'
#
loop_
_entity.id
_entity.type
_entity.pdbx_description
1 polymer ?
#
loop_
_entity_poly.entity_id
_entity_poly.type
_entity_poly.pdbx_seq_one_letter_code
_entity_poly.pdbx_strand_id
1 'polypeptide(L)'
;MIDEQEKNAIIRLFHVYRHYGSKNALIDITLDVFKNEFLFISGPSGAGKTTLLKLLYLGETVSDGQILIDGMNLSRIAHNRIPYLRRNF
;
A
#
# COMPACT_ATOMS: atom_id res chain seq x y z
N MET A 1 20.31 -25.35 -5.93
CA MET A 1 18.95 -24.80 -5.73
C MET A 1 19.15 -23.66 -4.76
N ILE A 2 19.28 -22.44 -5.28
CA ILE A 2 19.65 -21.25 -4.49
C ILE A 2 18.34 -20.70 -3.94
N ASP A 3 18.30 -20.49 -2.62
CA ASP A 3 17.11 -20.14 -1.84
C ASP A 3 16.27 -19.01 -2.45
N GLU A 4 14.97 -19.26 -2.61
CA GLU A 4 13.93 -18.25 -2.87
C GLU A 4 13.68 -17.33 -1.64
N GLN A 5 14.51 -17.39 -0.60
CA GLN A 5 14.28 -16.74 0.69
C GLN A 5 14.67 -15.26 0.80
N GLU A 6 15.14 -14.57 -0.24
CA GLU A 6 15.65 -13.20 -0.09
C GLU A 6 14.98 -12.13 -0.97
N LYS A 7 13.68 -12.27 -1.23
CA LYS A 7 12.86 -11.16 -1.70
C LYS A 7 11.95 -10.66 -0.57
N ASN A 8 12.54 -9.90 0.36
CA ASN A 8 11.79 -9.25 1.42
C ASN A 8 10.99 -8.07 0.84
N ALA A 9 9.70 -8.29 0.59
CA ALA A 9 8.78 -7.25 0.12
C ALA A 9 8.59 -6.20 1.22
N ILE A 10 8.94 -4.95 0.92
CA ILE A 10 8.85 -3.82 1.85
C ILE A 10 7.45 -3.20 1.87
N ILE A 11 6.70 -3.33 0.78
CA ILE A 11 5.29 -2.92 0.69
C ILE A 11 4.51 -4.11 0.17
N ARG A 12 3.40 -4.43 0.84
CA ARG A 12 2.51 -5.53 0.46
C ARG A 12 1.07 -5.09 0.57
N LEU A 13 0.33 -5.19 -0.53
CA LEU A 13 -1.10 -4.95 -0.60
C LEU A 13 -1.79 -6.29 -0.82
N PHE A 14 -2.80 -6.58 -0.01
CA PHE A 14 -3.59 -7.79 -0.14
C PHE A 14 -5.06 -7.40 -0.31
N HIS A 15 -5.61 -7.69 -1.49
CA HIS A 15 -7.01 -7.46 -1.81
C HIS A 15 -7.50 -6.07 -1.40
N VAL A 16 -6.73 -5.03 -1.74
CA VAL A 16 -7.01 -3.67 -1.28
C VAL A 16 -8.14 -3.04 -2.08
N TYR A 17 -9.16 -2.60 -1.37
CA TYR A 17 -10.27 -1.81 -1.91
C TYR A 17 -10.31 -0.42 -1.29
N ARG A 18 -10.76 0.55 -2.06
CA ARG A 18 -11.11 1.89 -1.56
C ARG A 18 -12.30 2.43 -2.32
N HIS A 19 -13.36 2.79 -1.59
CA HIS A 19 -14.56 3.40 -2.14
C HIS A 19 -14.87 4.74 -1.46
N TYR A 20 -15.49 5.64 -2.22
CA TYR A 20 -16.03 6.91 -1.76
C TYR A 20 -17.52 6.95 -2.10
N GLY A 21 -18.37 6.70 -1.10
CA GLY A 21 -19.79 6.48 -1.36
C GLY A 21 -20.00 5.31 -2.33
N SER A 22 -20.72 5.54 -3.43
CA SER A 22 -20.97 4.54 -4.47
C SER A 22 -19.83 4.34 -5.47
N LYS A 23 -18.78 5.19 -5.43
CA LYS A 23 -17.67 5.13 -6.40
C LYS A 23 -16.50 4.32 -5.86
N ASN A 24 -16.13 3.26 -6.58
CA ASN A 24 -14.90 2.51 -6.33
C ASN A 24 -13.69 3.25 -6.94
N ALA A 25 -12.73 3.62 -6.11
CA ALA A 25 -11.49 4.24 -6.53
C ALA A 25 -10.36 3.22 -6.71
N LEU A 26 -10.35 2.14 -5.91
CA LEU A 26 -9.46 1.00 -6.05
C LEU A 26 -10.27 -0.28 -5.85
N ILE A 27 -10.01 -1.28 -6.69
CA ILE A 27 -10.71 -2.57 -6.71
C ILE A 27 -9.65 -3.67 -6.72
N ASP A 28 -9.65 -4.49 -5.67
CA ASP A 28 -8.85 -5.70 -5.54
C ASP A 28 -7.35 -5.55 -5.87
N ILE A 29 -6.72 -4.51 -5.34
CA ILE A 29 -5.30 -4.28 -5.60
C ILE A 29 -4.46 -5.23 -4.75
N THR A 30 -3.73 -6.13 -5.42
CA THR A 30 -2.73 -7.02 -4.81
C THR A 30 -1.38 -6.77 -5.47
N LEU A 31 -0.39 -6.39 -4.66
CA LEU A 31 0.92 -5.95 -5.12
C LEU A 31 1.97 -6.18 -4.02
N ASP A 32 3.09 -6.78 -4.39
CA ASP A 32 4.30 -6.80 -3.57
C ASP A 32 5.36 -5.89 -4.22
N VAL A 33 6.00 -5.04 -3.43
CA VAL A 33 7.13 -4.19 -3.85
C VAL A 33 8.34 -4.59 -3.02
N PHE A 34 9.44 -4.92 -3.70
CA PHE A 34 10.66 -5.39 -3.08
C PHE A 34 11.61 -4.24 -2.76
N LYS A 35 12.50 -4.47 -1.80
CA LYS A 35 13.55 -3.49 -1.47
C LYS A 35 14.36 -3.14 -2.72
N ASN A 36 14.66 -1.85 -2.89
CA ASN A 36 15.37 -1.28 -4.04
C ASN A 36 14.64 -1.40 -5.39
N GLU A 37 13.35 -1.74 -5.40
CA GLU A 37 12.55 -1.75 -6.61
C GLU A 37 12.10 -0.33 -6.98
N PHE A 38 12.23 0.01 -8.27
CA PHE A 38 11.71 1.27 -8.80
C PHE A 38 10.35 1.04 -9.45
N LEU A 39 9.30 1.52 -8.79
CA LEU A 39 7.92 1.37 -9.26
C LEU A 39 7.40 2.67 -9.89
N PHE A 40 6.72 2.55 -11.03
CA PHE A 40 6.00 3.65 -11.66
C PHE A 40 4.50 3.34 -11.74
N ILE A 41 3.66 4.26 -11.24
CA ILE A 41 2.20 4.14 -11.30
C ILE A 41 1.69 5.04 -12.44
N SER A 42 1.13 4.43 -13.48
CA SER A 42 0.59 5.12 -14.66
C SER A 42 -0.90 4.82 -14.86
N GLY A 43 -1.56 5.59 -15.73
CA GLY A 43 -2.96 5.39 -16.10
C GLY A 43 -3.73 6.70 -16.29
N PRO A 44 -4.97 6.65 -16.84
CA PRO A 44 -5.79 7.83 -17.09
C PRO A 44 -6.09 8.68 -15.85
N SER A 45 -6.49 9.93 -16.05
CA SER A 45 -7.03 10.74 -14.95
C SER A 45 -8.22 10.02 -14.30
N GLY A 46 -8.29 10.02 -12.97
CA GLY A 46 -9.34 9.33 -12.22
C GLY A 46 -9.14 7.83 -11.99
N ALA A 47 -8.08 7.21 -12.51
CA ALA A 47 -7.79 5.78 -12.33
C ALA A 47 -7.39 5.35 -10.89
N GLY A 48 -7.48 6.25 -9.90
CA GLY A 48 -7.17 5.91 -8.50
C GLY A 48 -5.70 6.05 -8.07
N LYS A 49 -4.80 6.56 -8.94
CA LYS A 49 -3.36 6.72 -8.62
C LYS A 49 -3.10 7.51 -7.33
N THR A 50 -3.70 8.70 -7.19
CA THR A 50 -3.58 9.52 -5.99
C THR A 50 -4.20 8.83 -4.77
N THR A 51 -5.28 8.08 -4.97
CA THR A 51 -5.89 7.28 -3.91
C THR A 51 -4.94 6.18 -3.44
N LEU A 52 -4.30 5.43 -4.34
CA LEU A 52 -3.30 4.42 -3.99
C LEU A 52 -2.15 5.02 -3.17
N LEU A 53 -1.58 6.14 -3.63
CA LEU A 53 -0.53 6.84 -2.89
C LEU A 53 -0.99 7.27 -1.49
N LYS A 54 -2.20 7.84 -1.37
CA LYS A 54 -2.80 8.22 -0.08
C LYS A 54 -2.94 7.06 0.90
N LEU A 55 -3.21 5.85 0.41
CA LEU A 55 -3.25 4.67 1.26
C LEU A 55 -1.86 4.28 1.77
N LEU A 56 -0.83 4.37 0.91
CA LEU A 56 0.55 4.02 1.26
C LEU A 56 1.13 4.90 2.37
N TYR A 57 0.96 6.23 2.30
CA TYR A 57 1.45 7.14 3.36
C TYR A 57 0.45 7.33 4.52
N LEU A 58 -0.62 6.52 4.55
CA LEU A 58 -1.70 6.58 5.54
C LEU A 58 -2.31 7.99 5.65
N GLY A 59 -2.51 8.65 4.51
CA GLY A 59 -3.35 9.84 4.39
C GLY A 59 -4.84 9.48 4.36
N GLU A 60 -5.15 8.27 3.91
CA GLU A 60 -6.46 7.63 3.96
C GLU A 60 -6.31 6.15 4.35
N THR A 61 -7.37 5.52 4.82
CA THR A 61 -7.39 4.09 5.19
C THR A 61 -7.97 3.23 4.07
N VAL A 62 -7.68 1.93 4.06
CA VAL A 62 -8.39 1.00 3.15
C VAL A 62 -9.88 0.93 3.52
N SER A 63 -10.72 0.64 2.53
CA SER A 63 -12.11 0.24 2.78
C SER A 63 -12.21 -1.25 3.10
N ASP A 64 -11.39 -2.07 2.44
CA ASP A 64 -11.24 -3.50 2.68
C ASP A 64 -9.82 -3.94 2.27
N GLY A 65 -9.40 -5.11 2.72
CA GLY A 65 -8.07 -5.66 2.55
C GLY A 65 -7.07 -5.13 3.58
N GLN A 66 -5.78 -5.27 3.26
CA GLN A 66 -4.71 -4.89 4.17
C GLN A 66 -3.46 -4.39 3.43
N ILE A 67 -2.77 -3.45 4.07
CA ILE A 67 -1.48 -2.92 3.61
C ILE A 67 -0.45 -3.16 4.71
N LEU A 68 0.66 -3.77 4.34
CA LEU A 68 1.84 -3.92 5.19
C LEU A 68 2.99 -3.12 4.61
N ILE A 69 3.67 -2.34 5.45
CA ILE A 69 4.86 -1.58 5.10
C ILE A 69 5.93 -1.85 6.14
N ASP A 70 7.08 -2.38 5.73
CA ASP A 70 8.14 -2.87 6.62
C ASP A 70 7.59 -3.77 7.75
N GLY A 71 6.67 -4.67 7.40
CA GLY A 71 5.99 -5.56 8.34
C GLY A 71 4.92 -4.90 9.23
N MET A 72 4.74 -3.57 9.18
CA MET A 72 3.71 -2.87 9.92
C MET A 72 2.37 -2.92 9.17
N ASN A 73 1.35 -3.53 9.77
CA ASN A 73 -0.01 -3.48 9.24
C ASN A 73 -0.61 -2.08 9.48
N LEU A 74 -0.92 -1.36 8.40
CA LEU A 74 -1.39 0.02 8.47
C LEU A 74 -2.77 0.18 9.11
N SER A 75 -3.62 -0.84 9.06
CA SER A 75 -4.94 -0.82 9.71
C SER A 75 -4.85 -0.98 11.23
N ARG A 76 -3.70 -1.42 11.75
CA ARG A 76 -3.44 -1.69 13.19
C ARG A 76 -2.29 -0.88 13.76
N ILE A 77 -1.77 0.09 13.01
CA ILE A 77 -0.63 0.89 13.45
C ILE A 77 -1.06 1.84 14.58
N ALA A 78 -0.26 1.92 15.64
CA ALA A 78 -0.48 2.87 16.72
C ALA A 78 -0.26 4.31 16.22
N HIS A 79 -1.07 5.27 16.68
CA HIS A 79 -1.00 6.67 16.23
C HIS A 79 0.39 7.30 16.35
N ASN A 80 1.13 6.99 17.42
CA ASN A 80 2.50 7.47 17.64
C ASN A 80 3.53 6.89 16.66
N ARG A 81 3.20 5.81 15.94
CA ARG A 81 4.06 5.18 14.91
C ARG A 81 3.84 5.76 13.51
N ILE A 82 2.74 6.46 13.27
CA ILE A 82 2.42 7.06 11.96
C ILE A 82 3.50 8.06 11.48
N PRO A 83 4.06 8.95 12.33
CA PRO A 83 5.15 9.83 11.90
C PRO A 83 6.41 9.06 11.47
N TYR A 84 6.68 7.90 12.06
CA TYR A 84 7.82 7.07 11.68
C TYR A 84 7.60 6.40 10.32
N LEU A 85 6.40 5.87 10.08
CA LEU A 85 5.99 5.36 8.77
C LEU A 85 6.23 6.41 7.67
N ARG A 86 5.76 7.64 7.87
CA ARG A 86 5.83 8.71 6.87
C ARG A 86 7.24 9.26 6.62
N ARG A 87 8.16 9.14 7.59
CA ARG A 87 9.56 9.60 7.45
C ARG A 87 10.47 8.58 6.79
N ASN A 88 10.10 7.31 6.85
CA ASN A 88 10.86 6.20 6.28
C ASN A 88 10.37 5.80 4.89
N PHE A 89 9.39 6.55 4.36
CA PHE A 89 8.86 6.41 3.01
C PHE A 89 9.63 7.24 2.00
#